data_AF-A0A7M4AUA6-F1
#
_entry.id   AF-A0A7M4AUA6-F1
#
_cell.length_a   1.000
_cell.length_b   1.000
_cell.length_c   1.000
_cell.angle_alpha   90.00
_cell.angle_beta   90.00
_cell.angle_gamma   90.00
#
_symmetry.space_group_name_H-M   'P 1'
#
loop_
_entity.id
_entity.type
_entity.pdbx_description
1 polymer ?
#
loop_
_entity_poly.entity_id
_entity_poly.type
_entity_poly.pdbx_seq_one_letter_code
_entity_poly.pdbx_strand_id
1 'polypeptide(L)'
;VKAATAVVEERPTGNVADPTRVKILTQTGGSMTDSSVVTGLVLAKKRVSDRMPKHLASGKIALVDGGLERREIMSNVKLNVSDTGVLESFRQKEKAILLEQINHLVDLGVTLLACKEGIDDDVHSALCEAGIQAYRRVARSDLDLLARGTNATLSHDIKGLRKTDLGVFIKSTNERWNGVMHWIVETEEGGATFVAKGSTNETVGEVERCFGDALGVACQLLEEPHLLAGGGATQVALARHLRRFAEGFAGREQLAVEAFADALEIVPRTLAQNAGLDPLDSLLQTVAQQATDGTSAAHHIGLNVEKKVPSNMVSDGVVEPLRITRQVLAGATEAALSVLRIDDVLWAKQDPTAPDLPGGDETETGP
;
A
#
# COMPACT_ATOMS: atom_id res chain seq x y z
N VAL A 1 -4.03 -12.73 6.64
CA VAL A 1 -5.33 -12.84 7.36
C VAL A 1 -5.46 -11.81 8.48
N LYS A 2 -4.70 -11.89 9.60
CA LYS A 2 -4.83 -10.93 10.72
C LYS A 2 -4.79 -9.45 10.32
N ALA A 3 -3.85 -9.07 9.45
CA ALA A 3 -3.77 -7.70 8.94
C ALA A 3 -4.98 -7.33 8.07
N ALA A 4 -5.41 -8.22 7.18
CA ALA A 4 -6.57 -8.02 6.31
C ALA A 4 -7.86 -7.82 7.14
N THR A 5 -8.08 -8.66 8.16
CA THR A 5 -9.25 -8.53 9.06
C THR A 5 -9.24 -7.23 9.86
N ALA A 6 -8.06 -6.66 10.14
CA ALA A 6 -7.94 -5.40 10.86
C ALA A 6 -8.25 -4.16 9.99
N VAL A 7 -8.43 -4.35 8.68
CA VAL A 7 -8.72 -3.27 7.71
C VAL A 7 -10.03 -3.51 6.94
N VAL A 8 -10.88 -4.42 7.43
CA VAL A 8 -12.23 -4.64 6.91
C VAL A 8 -13.16 -3.54 7.40
N GLU A 9 -13.90 -2.97 6.47
CA GLU A 9 -15.04 -2.09 6.73
C GLU A 9 -16.32 -2.82 6.28
N GLU A 10 -17.26 -2.99 7.20
CA GLU A 10 -18.57 -3.58 6.89
C GLU A 10 -19.47 -2.49 6.28
N ARG A 11 -19.79 -2.61 4.99
CA ARG A 11 -20.72 -1.71 4.31
C ARG A 11 -22.04 -2.42 3.99
N PRO A 12 -23.15 -1.68 3.81
CA PRO A 12 -24.42 -2.28 3.41
C PRO A 12 -24.37 -3.05 2.08
N THR A 13 -23.41 -2.72 1.21
CA THR A 13 -23.19 -3.35 -0.10
C THR A 13 -22.27 -4.58 -0.05
N GLY A 14 -21.75 -4.94 1.13
CA GLY A 14 -20.75 -5.98 1.33
C GLY A 14 -19.50 -5.45 2.02
N ASN A 15 -18.64 -6.37 2.47
CA ASN A 15 -17.39 -6.03 3.12
C ASN A 15 -16.41 -5.42 2.11
N VAL A 16 -15.66 -4.42 2.54
CA VAL A 16 -14.55 -3.83 1.77
C VAL A 16 -13.29 -3.88 2.62
N ALA A 17 -12.19 -4.39 2.07
CA ALA A 17 -10.92 -4.52 2.77
C ALA A 17 -9.86 -3.70 2.05
N ASP A 18 -9.44 -2.58 2.65
CA ASP A 18 -8.47 -1.67 2.02
C ASP A 18 -7.02 -2.01 2.45
N PRO A 19 -6.21 -2.64 1.56
CA PRO A 19 -4.82 -2.98 1.89
C PRO A 19 -3.95 -1.76 2.13
N THR A 20 -4.33 -0.56 1.64
CA THR A 20 -3.56 0.67 1.85
C THR A 20 -3.57 1.15 3.30
N ARG A 21 -4.45 0.57 4.13
CA ARG A 21 -4.55 0.82 5.58
C ARG A 21 -3.60 -0.04 6.41
N VAL A 22 -2.86 -0.94 5.76
CA VAL A 22 -1.79 -1.73 6.40
C VAL A 22 -0.45 -1.05 6.13
N LYS A 23 0.21 -0.58 7.18
CA LYS A 23 1.56 -0.06 7.07
C LYS A 23 2.57 -1.21 7.04
N ILE A 24 3.65 -1.03 6.28
CA ILE A 24 4.80 -1.93 6.34
C ILE A 24 5.96 -1.14 6.97
N LEU A 25 6.53 -1.70 8.04
CA LEU A 25 7.70 -1.18 8.71
C LEU A 25 8.85 -2.16 8.50
N THR A 26 9.88 -1.73 7.80
CA THR A 26 11.06 -2.55 7.52
C THR A 26 12.09 -2.43 8.65
N GLN A 27 12.61 -3.57 9.10
CA GLN A 27 13.64 -3.66 10.12
C GLN A 27 14.71 -4.66 9.71
N THR A 28 15.92 -4.18 9.47
CA THR A 28 17.07 -5.04 9.17
C THR A 28 17.60 -5.67 10.45
N GLY A 29 17.95 -6.95 10.38
CA GLY A 29 18.43 -7.78 11.48
C GLY A 29 17.39 -8.80 11.93
N GLY A 30 17.88 -9.99 12.31
CA GLY A 30 17.05 -11.14 12.69
C GLY A 30 16.69 -12.04 11.52
N SER A 31 15.76 -12.97 11.77
CA SER A 31 15.23 -13.90 10.76
C SER A 31 13.97 -13.35 10.10
N MET A 32 13.65 -13.83 8.89
CA MET A 32 12.38 -13.52 8.23
C MET A 32 11.17 -13.96 9.06
N THR A 33 11.31 -15.05 9.83
CA THR A 33 10.29 -15.61 10.71
C THR A 33 9.97 -14.74 11.93
N ASP A 34 10.81 -13.75 12.24
CA ASP A 34 10.60 -12.83 13.36
C ASP A 34 9.66 -11.67 12.98
N SER A 35 9.22 -11.64 11.71
CA SER A 35 8.24 -10.68 11.20
C SER A 35 6.89 -10.87 11.89
N SER A 36 6.20 -9.77 12.19
CA SER A 36 4.96 -9.82 12.96
C SER A 36 3.98 -8.73 12.54
N VAL A 37 2.70 -8.98 12.76
CA VAL A 37 1.64 -7.98 12.58
C VAL A 37 1.29 -7.41 13.95
N VAL A 38 1.35 -6.08 14.05
CA VAL A 38 0.94 -5.31 15.21
C VAL A 38 -0.40 -4.65 14.91
N THR A 39 -1.34 -4.72 15.84
CA THR A 39 -2.61 -3.99 15.75
C THR A 39 -2.34 -2.49 15.93
N GLY A 40 -2.83 -1.68 15.01
CA GLY A 40 -2.58 -0.25 14.97
C GLY A 40 -1.43 0.18 14.06
N LEU A 41 -1.22 1.49 14.01
CA LEU A 41 -0.23 2.15 13.16
C LEU A 41 1.05 2.39 13.94
N VAL A 42 2.16 1.82 13.47
CA VAL A 42 3.49 1.93 14.08
C VAL A 42 4.35 2.90 13.28
N LEU A 43 4.93 3.88 13.96
CA LEU A 43 5.82 4.88 13.40
C LEU A 43 7.13 4.88 14.18
N ALA A 44 8.28 4.87 13.48
CA ALA A 44 9.60 5.01 14.10
C ALA A 44 9.84 6.47 14.53
N LYS A 45 9.11 6.90 15.57
CA LYS A 45 9.11 8.26 16.10
C LYS A 45 9.22 8.26 17.61
N LYS A 46 9.98 9.24 18.12
CA LYS A 46 10.01 9.57 19.54
C LYS A 46 9.15 10.79 19.81
N ARG A 47 8.58 10.85 21.00
CA ARG A 47 7.95 12.05 21.55
C ARG A 47 8.95 13.20 21.57
N VAL A 48 8.46 14.43 21.42
CA VAL A 48 9.33 15.61 21.44
C VAL A 48 10.03 15.80 22.80
N SER A 49 9.38 15.43 23.90
CA SER A 49 9.96 15.41 25.24
C SER A 49 9.72 14.09 25.96
N ASP A 50 10.72 13.60 26.70
CA ASP A 50 10.59 12.37 27.47
C ASP A 50 9.66 12.48 28.67
N ARG A 51 9.41 13.72 29.16
CA ARG A 51 8.49 14.05 30.25
C ARG A 51 7.01 13.90 29.86
N MET A 52 6.70 13.81 28.56
CA MET A 52 5.33 13.57 28.10
C MET A 52 4.82 12.21 28.59
N PRO A 53 3.51 11.95 28.59
CA PRO A 53 2.97 10.62 28.88
C PRO A 53 3.47 9.57 27.89
N LYS A 54 3.84 8.37 28.36
CA LYS A 54 4.24 7.24 27.48
C LYS A 54 3.05 6.50 26.90
N HIS A 55 1.98 6.46 27.67
CA HIS A 55 0.73 5.80 27.37
C HIS A 55 -0.40 6.81 27.47
N LEU A 56 -1.28 6.81 26.49
CA LEU A 56 -2.56 7.51 26.53
C LEU A 56 -3.66 6.49 26.30
N ALA A 57 -4.73 6.62 27.08
CA ALA A 57 -6.01 5.97 26.80
C ALA A 57 -6.72 6.68 25.63
N SER A 58 -7.97 6.31 25.38
CA SER A 58 -8.78 6.90 24.30
C SER A 58 -8.83 8.42 24.41
N GLY A 59 -8.65 9.11 23.29
CA GLY A 59 -8.59 10.55 23.27
C GLY A 59 -8.72 11.13 21.87
N LYS A 60 -8.49 12.44 21.77
CA LYS A 60 -8.56 13.16 20.50
C LYS A 60 -7.17 13.43 19.94
N ILE A 61 -7.04 13.22 18.63
CA ILE A 61 -5.81 13.48 17.88
C ILE A 61 -5.99 14.67 16.94
N ALA A 62 -4.98 15.54 16.87
CA ALA A 62 -4.86 16.58 15.86
C ALA A 62 -3.69 16.24 14.92
N LEU A 63 -3.96 16.31 13.62
CA LEU A 63 -2.98 16.09 12.56
C LEU A 63 -2.74 17.39 11.80
N VAL A 64 -1.48 17.80 11.69
CA VAL A 64 -1.09 19.10 11.13
C VAL A 64 -0.05 18.92 10.02
N ASP A 65 -0.39 19.35 8.79
CA ASP A 65 0.51 19.46 7.62
C ASP A 65 1.36 20.74 7.70
N GLY A 66 1.90 21.00 8.89
CA GLY A 66 2.66 22.19 9.26
C GLY A 66 3.39 21.93 10.58
N GLY A 67 3.91 22.99 11.20
CA GLY A 67 4.65 22.94 12.45
C GLY A 67 4.07 23.77 13.58
N LEU A 68 4.54 23.50 14.79
CA LEU A 68 4.41 24.39 15.95
C LEU A 68 5.77 25.04 16.20
N GLU A 69 6.22 25.84 15.23
CA GLU A 69 7.53 26.47 15.26
C GLU A 69 7.49 27.91 14.75
N ARG A 70 8.51 28.67 15.10
CA ARG A 70 8.69 30.04 14.59
C ARG A 70 8.90 29.95 13.09
N ARG A 71 8.02 30.57 12.31
CA ARG A 71 8.20 30.61 10.85
C ARG A 71 9.40 31.49 10.53
N GLU A 72 10.42 30.90 9.90
CA GLU A 72 11.45 31.68 9.24
C GLU A 72 10.79 32.46 8.10
N ILE A 73 10.85 33.79 8.19
CA ILE A 73 10.31 34.66 7.15
C ILE A 73 11.22 34.51 5.92
N MET A 74 10.83 33.67 4.96
CA MET A 74 11.61 33.40 3.73
C MET A 74 11.70 34.59 2.76
N SER A 75 11.14 35.74 3.09
CA SER A 75 11.33 36.98 2.34
C SER A 75 12.38 37.86 3.03
N ASN A 76 13.30 38.45 2.27
CA ASN A 76 14.35 39.40 2.69
C ASN A 76 13.82 40.60 3.51
N VAL A 77 13.31 40.38 4.71
CA VAL A 77 12.93 41.42 5.66
C VAL A 77 14.20 41.79 6.42
N LYS A 78 14.82 42.90 6.02
CA LYS A 78 15.89 43.52 6.79
C LYS A 78 15.27 44.18 8.02
N LEU A 79 15.25 43.45 9.13
CA LEU A 79 14.92 43.99 10.45
C LEU A 79 16.05 44.92 10.90
N ASN A 80 15.84 46.23 10.77
CA ASN A 80 16.70 47.23 11.39
C ASN A 80 16.41 47.26 12.89
N VAL A 81 17.17 46.49 13.65
CA VAL A 81 17.08 46.48 15.12
C VAL A 81 17.81 47.71 15.65
N SER A 82 17.05 48.67 16.18
CA SER A 82 17.59 49.91 16.76
C SER A 82 17.99 49.78 18.24
N ASP A 83 17.47 48.78 18.96
CA ASP A 83 17.73 48.56 20.39
C ASP A 83 17.60 47.08 20.78
N THR A 84 18.40 46.64 21.76
CA THR A 84 18.40 45.24 22.25
C THR A 84 17.07 44.84 22.89
N GLY A 85 16.34 45.77 23.51
CA GLY A 85 15.01 45.52 24.09
C GLY A 85 13.93 45.19 23.06
N VAL A 86 14.09 45.67 21.82
CA VAL A 86 13.13 45.38 20.73
C VAL A 86 13.19 43.89 20.38
N LEU A 87 14.40 43.33 20.21
CA LEU A 87 14.59 41.89 19.95
C LEU A 87 13.96 41.00 21.03
N GLU A 88 14.07 41.38 22.29
CA GLU A 88 13.49 40.62 23.40
C GLU A 88 11.96 40.64 23.37
N SER A 89 11.36 41.81 23.09
CA SER A 89 9.90 41.93 22.93
C SER A 89 9.35 41.10 21.76
N PHE A 90 10.11 41.00 20.65
CA PHE A 90 9.76 40.13 19.53
C PHE A 90 9.77 38.65 19.93
N ARG A 91 10.83 38.20 20.63
CA ARG A 91 10.92 36.82 21.12
C ARG A 91 9.79 36.47 22.08
N GLN A 92 9.43 37.39 22.98
CA GLN A 92 8.30 37.18 23.90
C GLN A 92 6.98 37.07 23.14
N LYS A 93 6.77 37.91 22.11
CA LYS A 93 5.56 37.88 21.29
C LYS A 93 5.44 36.59 20.46
N GLU A 94 6.54 36.12 19.86
CA GLU A 94 6.58 34.82 19.16
C GLU A 94 6.22 33.67 20.10
N LYS A 95 6.80 33.65 21.31
CA LYS A 95 6.48 32.65 22.32
C LYS A 95 5.01 32.71 22.74
N ALA A 96 4.45 33.92 22.92
CA ALA A 96 3.05 34.10 23.26
C ALA A 96 2.12 33.51 22.18
N ILE A 97 2.43 33.72 20.89
CA ILE A 97 1.64 33.15 19.78
C ILE A 97 1.66 31.61 19.80
N LEU A 98 2.81 31.00 20.10
CA LEU A 98 2.91 29.56 20.22
C LEU A 98 2.13 29.01 21.43
N LEU A 99 2.15 29.74 22.56
CA LEU A 99 1.36 29.39 23.75
C LEU A 99 -0.15 29.50 23.50
N GLU A 100 -0.59 30.51 22.75
CA GLU A 100 -2.00 30.63 22.31
C GLU A 100 -2.44 29.42 21.48
N GLN A 101 -1.58 28.94 20.56
CA GLN A 101 -1.87 27.73 19.79
C GLN A 101 -2.00 26.48 20.67
N ILE A 102 -1.20 26.35 21.73
CA ILE A 102 -1.30 25.24 22.69
C ILE A 102 -2.60 25.34 23.49
N ASN A 103 -2.94 26.54 23.97
CA ASN A 103 -4.20 26.76 24.68
C ASN A 103 -5.40 26.41 23.79
N HIS A 104 -5.35 26.75 22.50
CA HIS A 104 -6.36 26.35 21.54
C HIS A 104 -6.49 24.82 21.41
N LEU A 105 -5.38 24.08 21.40
CA LEU A 105 -5.39 22.61 21.42
C LEU A 105 -6.04 22.05 22.70
N VAL A 106 -5.75 22.66 23.85
CA VAL A 106 -6.33 22.29 25.14
C VAL A 106 -7.84 22.55 25.16
N ASP A 107 -8.29 23.70 24.66
CA ASP A 107 -9.71 24.07 24.58
C ASP A 107 -10.52 23.11 23.68
N LEU A 108 -9.87 22.60 22.63
CA LEU A 108 -10.45 21.58 21.75
C LEU A 108 -10.45 20.16 22.38
N GLY A 109 -9.66 19.96 23.45
CA GLY A 109 -9.50 18.70 24.17
C GLY A 109 -8.57 17.72 23.46
N VAL A 110 -7.57 18.22 22.74
CA VAL A 110 -6.57 17.39 22.04
C VAL A 110 -5.60 16.80 23.05
N THR A 111 -5.38 15.49 22.99
CA THR A 111 -4.40 14.78 23.84
C THR A 111 -3.20 14.26 23.06
N LEU A 112 -3.32 14.19 21.73
CA LEU A 112 -2.30 13.66 20.83
C LEU A 112 -2.12 14.61 19.64
N LEU A 113 -0.89 15.04 19.37
CA LEU A 113 -0.55 15.97 18.29
C LEU A 113 0.52 15.34 17.38
N ALA A 114 0.27 15.34 16.07
CA ALA A 114 1.26 14.96 15.08
C ALA A 114 1.42 16.04 14.02
N CYS A 115 2.64 16.56 13.91
CA CYS A 115 3.01 17.60 12.97
C CYS A 115 3.97 17.07 11.91
N LYS A 116 3.76 17.50 10.66
CA LYS A 116 4.68 17.21 9.56
C LYS A 116 6.00 17.97 9.68
N GLU A 117 5.97 19.20 10.18
CA GLU A 117 7.17 20.02 10.34
C GLU A 117 7.71 19.94 11.78
N GLY A 118 8.42 20.96 12.25
CA GLY A 118 8.98 21.00 13.58
C GLY A 118 7.98 21.33 14.69
N ILE A 119 8.45 21.12 15.92
CA ILE A 119 7.84 21.65 17.14
C ILE A 119 9.00 22.29 17.91
N ASP A 120 8.90 23.59 18.16
CA ASP A 120 9.91 24.40 18.86
C ASP A 120 10.15 23.87 20.27
N ASP A 121 11.38 23.93 20.75
CA ASP A 121 11.76 23.41 22.05
C ASP A 121 11.19 24.27 23.20
N ASP A 122 10.94 25.57 22.96
CA ASP A 122 10.35 26.50 23.94
C ASP A 122 8.94 26.12 24.39
N VAL A 123 8.21 25.34 23.58
CA VAL A 123 6.85 24.90 23.88
C VAL A 123 6.76 23.50 24.47
N HIS A 124 7.87 22.76 24.55
CA HIS A 124 7.84 21.39 25.06
C HIS A 124 7.30 21.33 26.49
N SER A 125 7.70 22.26 27.36
CA SER A 125 7.21 22.31 28.74
C SER A 125 5.70 22.56 28.79
N ALA A 126 5.20 23.51 27.99
CA ALA A 126 3.78 23.83 27.93
C ALA A 126 2.93 22.65 27.41
N LEU A 127 3.41 21.93 26.39
CA LEU A 127 2.76 20.70 25.91
C LEU A 127 2.77 19.59 26.98
N CYS A 128 3.86 19.45 27.74
CA CYS A 128 3.92 18.48 28.85
C CYS A 128 2.92 18.82 29.96
N GLU A 129 2.84 20.10 30.37
CA GLU A 129 1.92 20.59 31.40
C GLU A 129 0.46 20.44 30.96
N ALA A 130 0.18 20.64 29.68
CA ALA A 130 -1.12 20.39 29.06
C ALA A 130 -1.45 18.89 28.91
N GLY A 131 -0.50 17.98 29.16
CA GLY A 131 -0.68 16.54 29.01
C GLY A 131 -0.76 16.07 27.55
N ILE A 132 -0.33 16.90 26.58
CA ILE A 132 -0.39 16.60 25.16
C ILE A 132 0.85 15.81 24.75
N GLN A 133 0.63 14.60 24.23
CA GLN A 133 1.69 13.82 23.61
C GLN A 133 1.91 14.32 22.18
N ALA A 134 3.12 14.77 21.84
CA ALA A 134 3.39 15.40 20.55
C ALA A 134 4.54 14.75 19.77
N TYR A 135 4.38 14.67 18.44
CA TYR A 135 5.34 14.16 17.48
C TYR A 135 5.59 15.18 16.37
N ARG A 136 6.87 15.37 16.05
CA ARG A 136 7.32 16.29 14.98
C ARG A 136 7.93 15.52 13.81
N ARG A 137 7.98 16.16 12.65
CA ARG A 137 8.57 15.63 11.41
C ARG A 137 7.91 14.33 10.93
N VAL A 138 6.62 14.16 11.16
CA VAL A 138 5.88 12.96 10.71
C VAL A 138 5.73 13.01 9.18
N ALA A 139 5.98 11.89 8.50
CA ALA A 139 5.87 11.86 7.04
C ALA A 139 4.42 12.14 6.62
N ARG A 140 4.22 12.79 5.48
CA ARG A 140 2.87 13.09 4.99
C ARG A 140 2.04 11.82 4.78
N SER A 141 2.63 10.78 4.19
CA SER A 141 1.98 9.48 4.01
C SER A 141 1.53 8.85 5.34
N ASP A 142 2.31 9.05 6.41
CA ASP A 142 1.97 8.59 7.75
C ASP A 142 0.82 9.41 8.38
N LEU A 143 0.79 10.73 8.13
CA LEU A 143 -0.32 11.58 8.56
C LEU A 143 -1.61 11.23 7.81
N ASP A 144 -1.54 10.98 6.51
CA ASP A 144 -2.69 10.56 5.71
C ASP A 144 -3.23 9.20 6.21
N LEU A 145 -2.35 8.28 6.60
CA LEU A 145 -2.73 6.99 7.16
C LEU A 145 -3.36 7.13 8.55
N LEU A 146 -2.79 7.96 9.42
CA LEU A 146 -3.38 8.31 10.72
C LEU A 146 -4.74 8.99 10.56
N ALA A 147 -4.89 9.88 9.57
CA ALA A 147 -6.13 10.58 9.28
C ALA A 147 -7.24 9.59 8.93
N ARG A 148 -6.94 8.61 8.05
CA ARG A 148 -7.88 7.53 7.71
C ARG A 148 -8.24 6.65 8.89
N GLY A 149 -7.25 6.26 9.71
CA GLY A 149 -7.49 5.41 10.87
C GLY A 149 -8.32 6.08 11.97
N THR A 150 -8.07 7.38 12.20
CA THR A 150 -8.69 8.15 13.30
C THR A 150 -9.87 9.01 12.88
N ASN A 151 -10.20 9.00 11.57
CA ASN A 151 -11.18 9.89 10.94
C ASN A 151 -10.90 11.39 11.17
N ALA A 152 -9.62 11.76 11.31
CA ALA A 152 -9.19 13.15 11.44
C ALA A 152 -9.10 13.83 10.07
N THR A 153 -9.29 15.16 10.05
CA THR A 153 -8.97 15.97 8.87
C THR A 153 -7.62 16.64 9.04
N LEU A 154 -6.76 16.53 8.04
CA LEU A 154 -5.44 17.15 8.05
C LEU A 154 -5.57 18.67 7.90
N SER A 155 -5.15 19.43 8.93
CA SER A 155 -5.14 20.90 8.90
C SER A 155 -3.74 21.44 8.57
N HIS A 156 -3.66 22.60 7.93
CA HIS A 156 -2.38 23.27 7.67
C HIS A 156 -1.83 24.04 8.89
N ASP A 157 -2.71 24.50 9.79
CA ASP A 157 -2.33 25.31 10.94
C ASP A 157 -3.16 24.92 12.17
N ILE A 158 -2.53 24.99 13.34
CA ILE A 158 -3.17 24.74 14.64
C ILE A 158 -4.26 25.78 14.92
N LYS A 159 -4.07 27.04 14.51
CA LYS A 159 -5.07 28.11 14.72
C LYS A 159 -6.38 27.84 13.99
N GLY A 160 -6.32 27.15 12.86
CA GLY A 160 -7.48 26.82 12.04
C GLY A 160 -8.25 25.59 12.52
N LEU A 161 -7.70 24.82 13.47
CA LEU A 161 -8.32 23.58 13.92
C LEU A 161 -9.69 23.83 14.56
N ARG A 162 -10.64 23.00 14.16
CA ARG A 162 -11.99 22.92 14.71
C ARG A 162 -12.19 21.56 15.34
N LYS A 163 -13.23 21.44 16.16
CA LYS A 163 -13.62 20.15 16.78
C LYS A 163 -13.96 19.07 15.74
N THR A 164 -14.42 19.47 14.55
CA THR A 164 -14.74 18.58 13.42
C THR A 164 -13.51 17.98 12.75
N ASP A 165 -12.35 18.62 12.91
CA ASP A 165 -11.12 18.21 12.23
C ASP A 165 -10.34 17.17 13.06
N LEU A 166 -10.72 17.00 14.32
CA LEU A 166 -10.06 16.08 15.25
C LEU A 166 -10.51 14.65 15.01
N GLY A 167 -9.55 13.73 15.03
CA GLY A 167 -9.82 12.30 15.04
C GLY A 167 -9.90 11.73 16.44
N VAL A 168 -10.30 10.46 16.52
CA VAL A 168 -10.34 9.66 17.74
C VAL A 168 -9.36 8.52 17.63
N PHE A 169 -8.65 8.24 18.72
CA PHE A 169 -7.80 7.05 18.86
C PHE A 169 -8.18 6.28 20.12
N ILE A 170 -7.99 4.96 20.09
CA ILE A 170 -8.30 4.05 21.20
C ILE A 170 -7.18 4.07 22.22
N LYS A 171 -5.93 4.04 21.74
CA LYS A 171 -4.74 3.94 22.58
C LYS A 171 -3.52 4.47 21.85
N SER A 172 -2.64 5.15 22.58
CA SER A 172 -1.31 5.54 22.08
C SER A 172 -0.24 5.03 23.04
N THR A 173 0.74 4.30 22.53
CA THR A 173 1.88 3.79 23.31
C THR A 173 3.21 4.12 22.65
N ASN A 174 4.25 4.14 23.48
CA ASN A 174 5.62 4.34 23.03
C ASN A 174 6.48 3.20 23.55
N GLU A 175 7.08 2.47 22.64
CA GLU A 175 7.91 1.31 22.94
C GLU A 175 9.30 1.47 22.34
N ARG A 176 10.28 0.80 22.92
CA ARG A 176 11.64 0.77 22.39
C ARG A 176 11.92 -0.62 21.84
N TRP A 177 12.16 -0.70 20.54
CA TRP A 177 12.53 -1.95 19.86
C TRP A 177 13.93 -1.76 19.28
N ASN A 178 14.86 -2.65 19.64
CA ASN A 178 16.26 -2.61 19.16
C ASN A 178 16.91 -1.23 19.28
N GLY A 179 16.65 -0.50 20.37
CA GLY A 179 17.20 0.84 20.61
C GLY A 179 16.44 1.99 19.95
N VAL A 180 15.50 1.72 19.05
CA VAL A 180 14.68 2.72 18.35
C VAL A 180 13.32 2.88 19.03
N MET A 181 12.90 4.11 19.26
CA MET A 181 11.56 4.42 19.77
C MET A 181 10.52 4.30 18.67
N HIS A 182 9.45 3.58 18.97
CA HIS A 182 8.29 3.40 18.11
C HIS A 182 7.06 3.97 18.81
N TRP A 183 6.31 4.77 18.07
CA TRP A 183 5.00 5.27 18.44
C TRP A 183 3.95 4.36 17.81
N ILE A 184 3.06 3.82 18.63
CA ILE A 184 2.01 2.89 18.22
C ILE A 184 0.66 3.54 18.54
N VAL A 185 -0.21 3.65 17.54
CA VAL A 185 -1.56 4.19 17.68
C VAL A 185 -2.59 3.16 17.25
N GLU A 186 -3.49 2.80 18.16
CA GLU A 186 -4.67 2.00 17.86
C GLU A 186 -5.84 2.93 17.55
N THR A 187 -6.55 2.67 16.45
CA THR A 187 -7.56 3.57 15.88
C THR A 187 -8.91 2.85 15.73
N GLU A 188 -10.02 3.58 15.80
CA GLU A 188 -11.37 2.99 15.76
C GLU A 188 -11.70 2.35 14.42
N GLU A 189 -11.31 2.98 13.32
CA GLU A 189 -11.59 2.45 11.99
C GLU A 189 -10.79 1.16 11.71
N GLY A 190 -9.85 0.78 12.58
CA GLY A 190 -8.89 -0.28 12.34
C GLY A 190 -7.60 0.21 11.68
N GLY A 191 -6.70 -0.72 11.42
CA GLY A 191 -5.35 -0.45 10.95
C GLY A 191 -4.36 -1.47 11.51
N ALA A 192 -3.39 -1.85 10.71
CA ALA A 192 -2.36 -2.79 11.12
C ALA A 192 -1.01 -2.32 10.61
N THR A 193 0.04 -2.71 11.33
CA THR A 193 1.41 -2.55 10.84
C THR A 193 2.08 -3.89 10.78
N PHE A 194 2.54 -4.27 9.59
CA PHE A 194 3.41 -5.41 9.42
C PHE A 194 4.86 -4.97 9.61
N VAL A 195 5.52 -5.56 10.60
CA VAL A 195 6.96 -5.37 10.83
C VAL A 195 7.68 -6.45 10.05
N ALA A 196 8.25 -6.06 8.90
CA ALA A 196 9.04 -6.94 8.05
C ALA A 196 10.47 -7.01 8.56
N LYS A 197 10.94 -8.20 8.89
CA LYS A 197 12.31 -8.47 9.35
C LYS A 197 13.07 -9.35 8.38
N GLY A 198 14.39 -9.24 8.42
CA GLY A 198 15.26 -9.98 7.53
C GLY A 198 16.72 -9.72 7.83
N SER A 199 17.56 -10.70 7.47
CA SER A 199 19.01 -10.61 7.69
C SER A 199 19.66 -9.51 6.86
N THR A 200 19.15 -9.27 5.65
CA THR A 200 19.63 -8.23 4.72
C THR A 200 18.47 -7.36 4.22
N ASN A 201 18.78 -6.21 3.64
CA ASN A 201 17.75 -5.31 3.08
C ASN A 201 17.00 -5.96 1.92
N GLU A 202 17.68 -6.76 1.09
CA GLU A 202 17.09 -7.50 -0.02
C GLU A 202 16.09 -8.54 0.51
N THR A 203 16.47 -9.23 1.59
CA THR A 203 15.60 -10.19 2.27
C THR A 203 14.35 -9.51 2.83
N VAL A 204 14.50 -8.35 3.49
CA VAL A 204 13.37 -7.58 4.02
C VAL A 204 12.45 -7.13 2.89
N GLY A 205 13.01 -6.67 1.77
CA GLY A 205 12.25 -6.28 0.58
C GLY A 205 11.44 -7.44 0.00
N GLU A 206 12.00 -8.64 -0.02
CA GLU A 206 11.27 -9.84 -0.47
C GLU A 206 10.14 -10.23 0.50
N VAL A 207 10.36 -10.11 1.81
CA VAL A 207 9.31 -10.34 2.82
C VAL A 207 8.18 -9.32 2.69
N GLU A 208 8.51 -8.04 2.48
CA GLU A 208 7.55 -6.97 2.22
C GLU A 208 6.71 -7.27 0.97
N ARG A 209 7.37 -7.64 -0.14
CA ARG A 209 6.71 -7.99 -1.41
C ARG A 209 5.76 -9.18 -1.24
N CYS A 210 6.25 -10.29 -0.67
CA CYS A 210 5.45 -11.48 -0.41
C CYS A 210 4.26 -11.21 0.51
N PHE A 211 4.45 -10.37 1.54
CA PHE A 211 3.36 -9.97 2.41
C PHE A 211 2.32 -9.11 1.68
N GLY A 212 2.74 -8.18 0.82
CA GLY A 212 1.86 -7.37 -0.01
C GLY A 212 0.98 -8.23 -0.92
N ASP A 213 1.57 -9.21 -1.62
CA ASP A 213 0.86 -10.16 -2.47
C ASP A 213 -0.19 -10.95 -1.66
N ALA A 214 0.24 -11.51 -0.51
CA ALA A 214 -0.65 -12.28 0.36
C ALA A 214 -1.75 -11.44 1.01
N LEU A 215 -1.47 -10.17 1.33
CA LEU A 215 -2.44 -9.22 1.86
C LEU A 215 -3.51 -8.92 0.81
N GLY A 216 -3.11 -8.65 -0.44
CA GLY A 216 -4.04 -8.42 -1.54
C GLY A 216 -5.01 -9.60 -1.74
N VAL A 217 -4.48 -10.83 -1.75
CA VAL A 217 -5.29 -12.05 -1.83
C VAL A 217 -6.26 -12.15 -0.66
N ALA A 218 -5.78 -11.92 0.57
CA ALA A 218 -6.61 -12.01 1.77
C ALA A 218 -7.72 -10.96 1.79
N CYS A 219 -7.44 -9.71 1.40
CA CYS A 219 -8.43 -8.66 1.28
C CYS A 219 -9.51 -9.03 0.25
N GLN A 220 -9.11 -9.47 -0.94
CA GLN A 220 -10.07 -9.86 -1.97
C GLN A 220 -10.98 -11.01 -1.55
N LEU A 221 -10.47 -11.99 -0.80
CA LEU A 221 -11.29 -13.10 -0.26
C LEU A 221 -12.28 -12.66 0.81
N LEU A 222 -11.97 -11.60 1.57
CA LEU A 222 -12.91 -11.02 2.53
C LEU A 222 -14.06 -10.29 1.83
N GLU A 223 -13.83 -9.78 0.62
CA GLU A 223 -14.85 -9.12 -0.21
C GLU A 223 -15.67 -10.13 -1.06
N GLU A 224 -15.00 -11.07 -1.72
CA GLU A 224 -15.61 -12.11 -2.57
C GLU A 224 -15.05 -13.50 -2.17
N PRO A 225 -15.72 -14.23 -1.26
CA PRO A 225 -15.22 -15.49 -0.67
C PRO A 225 -15.44 -16.71 -1.58
N HIS A 226 -15.10 -16.59 -2.86
CA HIS A 226 -15.21 -17.67 -3.84
C HIS A 226 -13.82 -18.17 -4.25
N LEU A 227 -13.61 -19.48 -4.15
CA LEU A 227 -12.35 -20.15 -4.46
C LEU A 227 -12.51 -21.08 -5.66
N LEU A 228 -11.41 -21.24 -6.39
CA LEU A 228 -11.24 -22.15 -7.51
C LEU A 228 -10.05 -23.08 -7.25
N ALA A 229 -10.01 -24.19 -7.98
CA ALA A 229 -8.87 -25.10 -7.94
C ALA A 229 -7.67 -24.49 -8.68
N GLY A 230 -6.51 -24.43 -8.02
CA GLY A 230 -5.28 -23.92 -8.60
C GLY A 230 -4.55 -24.95 -9.47
N GLY A 231 -3.23 -24.81 -9.60
CA GLY A 231 -2.37 -25.82 -10.27
C GLY A 231 -2.71 -26.07 -11.74
N GLY A 232 -3.31 -25.09 -12.43
CA GLY A 232 -3.77 -25.25 -13.81
C GLY A 232 -5.10 -26.00 -13.96
N ALA A 233 -5.72 -26.48 -12.87
CA ALA A 233 -6.97 -27.26 -12.93
C ALA A 233 -8.12 -26.47 -13.58
N THR A 234 -8.28 -25.21 -13.14
CA THR A 234 -9.29 -24.30 -13.69
C THR A 234 -9.06 -24.03 -15.18
N GLN A 235 -7.81 -23.78 -15.59
CA GLN A 235 -7.46 -23.49 -16.97
C GLN A 235 -7.72 -24.68 -17.90
N VAL A 236 -7.37 -25.90 -17.48
CA VAL A 236 -7.68 -27.13 -18.23
C VAL A 236 -9.19 -27.35 -18.32
N ALA A 237 -9.93 -27.12 -17.23
CA ALA A 237 -11.38 -27.26 -17.22
C ALA A 237 -12.05 -26.27 -18.20
N LEU A 238 -11.61 -25.02 -18.20
CA LEU A 238 -12.07 -23.99 -19.13
C LEU A 238 -11.72 -24.34 -20.58
N ALA A 239 -10.49 -24.78 -20.86
CA ALA A 239 -10.07 -25.19 -22.21
C ALA A 239 -10.95 -26.33 -22.76
N ARG A 240 -11.24 -27.35 -21.94
CA ARG A 240 -12.16 -28.44 -22.31
C ARG A 240 -13.57 -27.95 -22.60
N HIS A 241 -14.08 -27.03 -21.79
CA HIS A 241 -15.41 -26.44 -21.99
C HIS A 241 -15.47 -25.63 -23.29
N LEU A 242 -14.44 -24.81 -23.55
CA LEU A 242 -14.34 -24.00 -24.76
C LEU A 242 -14.24 -24.86 -26.03
N ARG A 243 -13.53 -25.98 -26.00
CA ARG A 243 -13.48 -26.89 -27.16
C ARG A 243 -14.85 -27.49 -27.49
N ARG A 244 -15.64 -27.87 -26.47
CA ARG A 244 -17.04 -28.29 -26.69
C ARG A 244 -17.92 -27.15 -27.18
N PHE A 245 -17.69 -25.94 -26.69
CA PHE A 245 -18.39 -24.74 -27.16
C PHE A 245 -18.05 -24.41 -28.63
N ALA A 246 -16.81 -24.66 -29.05
CA ALA A 246 -16.34 -24.45 -30.42
C ALA A 246 -17.11 -25.30 -31.44
N GLU A 247 -17.51 -26.53 -31.09
CA GLU A 247 -18.31 -27.43 -31.94
C GLU A 247 -19.67 -26.83 -32.36
N GLY A 248 -20.16 -25.81 -31.64
CA GLY A 248 -21.37 -25.07 -31.99
C GLY A 248 -21.21 -24.11 -33.17
N PHE A 249 -19.98 -23.86 -33.64
CA PHE A 249 -19.67 -22.96 -34.74
C PHE A 249 -19.22 -23.75 -35.98
N ALA A 250 -19.72 -23.37 -37.15
CA ALA A 250 -19.36 -24.01 -38.42
C ALA A 250 -18.26 -23.26 -39.20
N GLY A 251 -17.80 -22.11 -38.69
CA GLY A 251 -16.97 -21.14 -39.40
C GLY A 251 -15.57 -20.96 -38.82
N ARG A 252 -14.92 -19.86 -39.20
CA ARG A 252 -13.57 -19.49 -38.71
C ARG A 252 -13.56 -19.19 -37.22
N GLU A 253 -14.72 -18.87 -36.66
CA GLU A 253 -14.96 -18.63 -35.25
C GLU A 253 -14.62 -19.88 -34.41
N GLN A 254 -14.89 -21.09 -34.94
CA GLN A 254 -14.50 -22.34 -34.28
C GLN A 254 -12.98 -22.37 -34.00
N LEU A 255 -12.18 -22.06 -35.02
CA LEU A 255 -10.72 -22.04 -34.91
C LEU A 255 -10.24 -21.00 -33.90
N ALA A 256 -10.93 -19.86 -33.81
CA ALA A 256 -10.59 -18.82 -32.83
C ALA A 256 -10.88 -19.27 -31.39
N VAL A 257 -12.01 -19.95 -31.15
CA VAL A 257 -12.36 -20.50 -29.84
C VAL A 257 -11.38 -21.61 -29.43
N GLU A 258 -11.03 -22.51 -30.35
CA GLU A 258 -10.03 -23.56 -30.12
C GLU A 258 -8.65 -22.97 -29.80
N ALA A 259 -8.21 -21.95 -30.55
CA ALA A 259 -6.94 -21.28 -30.27
C ALA A 259 -6.92 -20.60 -28.89
N PHE A 260 -8.05 -20.04 -28.44
CA PHE A 260 -8.17 -19.49 -27.09
C PHE A 260 -8.11 -20.60 -26.03
N ALA A 261 -8.73 -21.76 -26.28
CA ALA A 261 -8.63 -22.92 -25.40
C ALA A 261 -7.17 -23.42 -25.27
N ASP A 262 -6.44 -23.50 -26.37
CA ASP A 262 -5.02 -23.86 -26.38
C ASP A 262 -4.18 -22.85 -25.60
N ALA A 263 -4.51 -21.56 -25.70
CA ALA A 263 -3.82 -20.50 -24.96
C ALA A 263 -3.99 -20.66 -23.44
N LEU A 264 -5.13 -21.15 -22.94
CA LEU A 264 -5.31 -21.41 -21.50
C LEU A 264 -4.40 -22.52 -20.98
N GLU A 265 -4.11 -23.52 -21.81
CA GLU A 265 -3.24 -24.66 -21.45
C GLU A 265 -1.76 -24.27 -21.36
N ILE A 266 -1.37 -23.04 -21.73
CA ILE A 266 0.00 -22.56 -21.51
C ILE A 266 0.34 -22.54 -20.02
N VAL A 267 -0.61 -22.21 -19.14
CA VAL A 267 -0.38 -22.09 -17.69
C VAL A 267 0.10 -23.42 -17.09
N PRO A 268 -0.66 -24.54 -17.19
CA PRO A 268 -0.18 -25.83 -16.67
C PRO A 268 1.09 -26.33 -17.37
N ARG A 269 1.30 -26.03 -18.66
CA ARG A 269 2.55 -26.38 -19.38
C ARG A 269 3.76 -25.64 -18.81
N THR A 270 3.63 -24.34 -18.55
CA THR A 270 4.69 -23.54 -17.94
C THR A 270 4.97 -23.98 -16.51
N LEU A 271 3.94 -24.35 -15.73
CA LEU A 271 4.14 -24.95 -14.40
C LEU A 271 4.94 -26.26 -14.47
N ALA A 272 4.60 -27.15 -15.41
CA ALA A 272 5.33 -28.40 -15.64
C ALA A 272 6.79 -28.14 -16.01
N GLN A 273 7.03 -27.23 -16.96
CA GLN A 273 8.37 -26.86 -17.40
C GLN A 273 9.23 -26.33 -16.24
N ASN A 274 8.68 -25.41 -15.44
CA ASN A 274 9.37 -24.84 -14.28
C ASN A 274 9.64 -25.89 -13.19
N ALA A 275 8.82 -26.93 -13.09
CA ALA A 275 9.01 -28.06 -12.19
C ALA A 275 9.97 -29.14 -12.75
N GLY A 276 10.50 -28.96 -13.97
CA GLY A 276 11.38 -29.92 -14.64
C GLY A 276 10.66 -31.19 -15.12
N LEU A 277 9.34 -31.11 -15.35
CA LEU A 277 8.52 -32.17 -15.93
C LEU A 277 8.40 -31.99 -17.44
N ASP A 278 8.05 -33.06 -18.15
CA ASP A 278 7.65 -32.93 -19.56
C ASP A 278 6.30 -32.19 -19.65
N PRO A 279 6.24 -31.02 -20.32
CA PRO A 279 5.01 -30.22 -20.36
C PRO A 279 3.85 -30.89 -21.10
N LEU A 280 4.14 -31.72 -22.09
CA LEU A 280 3.12 -32.38 -22.90
C LEU A 280 2.53 -33.56 -22.14
N ASP A 281 3.37 -34.43 -21.59
CA ASP A 281 2.93 -35.58 -20.81
C ASP A 281 2.12 -35.13 -19.58
N SER A 282 2.59 -34.09 -18.88
CA SER A 282 1.92 -33.56 -17.69
C SER A 282 0.53 -33.00 -18.04
N LEU A 283 0.42 -32.26 -19.15
CA LEU A 283 -0.85 -31.72 -19.62
C LEU A 283 -1.80 -32.84 -20.04
N LEU A 284 -1.33 -33.78 -20.86
CA LEU A 284 -2.14 -34.90 -21.36
C LEU A 284 -2.68 -35.76 -20.22
N GLN A 285 -1.85 -36.07 -19.22
CA GLN A 285 -2.28 -36.80 -18.03
C GLN A 285 -3.35 -36.03 -17.25
N THR A 286 -3.16 -34.72 -17.07
CA THR A 286 -4.13 -33.86 -16.36
C THR A 286 -5.47 -33.81 -17.10
N VAL A 287 -5.44 -33.59 -18.41
CA VAL A 287 -6.64 -33.56 -19.29
C VAL A 287 -7.34 -34.90 -19.27
N ALA A 288 -6.60 -36.02 -19.37
CA ALA A 288 -7.16 -37.36 -19.37
C ALA A 288 -7.89 -37.68 -18.06
N GLN A 289 -7.30 -37.35 -16.91
CA GLN A 289 -7.94 -37.55 -15.61
C GLN A 289 -9.19 -36.68 -15.47
N GLN A 290 -9.10 -35.40 -15.84
CA GLN A 290 -10.23 -34.47 -15.89
C GLN A 290 -11.38 -34.95 -16.80
N ALA A 291 -11.07 -35.66 -17.88
CA ALA A 291 -12.04 -36.18 -18.85
C ALA A 291 -12.70 -37.50 -18.41
N THR A 292 -11.96 -38.33 -17.69
CA THR A 292 -12.40 -39.67 -17.28
C THR A 292 -13.22 -39.63 -15.99
N ASP A 293 -12.91 -38.69 -15.10
CA ASP A 293 -13.69 -38.46 -13.89
C ASP A 293 -15.02 -37.80 -14.26
N GLY A 294 -16.11 -38.57 -14.23
CA GLY A 294 -17.46 -38.11 -14.58
C GLY A 294 -18.13 -37.28 -13.48
N THR A 295 -17.40 -36.96 -12.40
CA THR A 295 -17.92 -36.19 -11.26
C THR A 295 -17.60 -34.70 -11.41
N SER A 296 -18.35 -33.84 -10.72
CA SER A 296 -18.04 -32.40 -10.66
C SER A 296 -16.66 -32.11 -10.04
N ALA A 297 -16.09 -33.05 -9.27
CA ALA A 297 -14.76 -32.92 -8.69
C ALA A 297 -13.65 -33.08 -9.72
N ALA A 298 -13.95 -33.57 -10.92
CA ALA A 298 -12.99 -33.68 -12.02
C ALA A 298 -12.34 -32.34 -12.38
N HIS A 299 -13.08 -31.24 -12.27
CA HIS A 299 -12.56 -29.89 -12.54
C HIS A 299 -11.50 -29.43 -11.52
N HIS A 300 -11.35 -30.14 -10.40
CA HIS A 300 -10.33 -29.86 -9.39
C HIS A 300 -9.00 -30.55 -9.66
N ILE A 301 -8.94 -31.44 -10.66
CA ILE A 301 -7.69 -32.12 -11.02
C ILE A 301 -6.78 -31.15 -11.75
N GLY A 302 -5.63 -30.85 -11.16
CA GLY A 302 -4.57 -30.01 -11.72
C GLY A 302 -3.22 -30.67 -11.55
N LEU A 303 -2.16 -29.97 -11.96
CA LEU A 303 -0.79 -30.43 -11.82
C LEU A 303 -0.25 -30.10 -10.43
N ASN A 304 0.00 -31.12 -9.61
CA ASN A 304 0.77 -30.94 -8.38
C ASN A 304 2.27 -30.98 -8.69
N VAL A 305 2.93 -29.83 -8.59
CA VAL A 305 4.36 -29.71 -8.89
C VAL A 305 5.27 -30.39 -7.86
N GLU A 306 4.81 -30.55 -6.61
CA GLU A 306 5.57 -31.24 -5.55
C GLU A 306 5.51 -32.76 -5.74
N LYS A 307 4.30 -33.29 -5.96
CA LYS A 307 4.08 -34.72 -6.22
C LYS A 307 4.43 -35.13 -7.64
N LYS A 308 4.62 -34.17 -8.54
CA LYS A 308 4.94 -34.34 -9.96
C LYS A 308 3.92 -35.16 -10.74
N VAL A 309 2.68 -35.17 -10.29
CA VAL A 309 1.57 -35.92 -10.90
C VAL A 309 0.28 -35.09 -10.82
N PRO A 310 -0.71 -35.35 -11.68
CA PRO A 310 -2.02 -34.73 -11.52
C PRO A 310 -2.71 -35.22 -10.24
N SER A 311 -3.33 -34.30 -9.51
CA SER A 311 -4.09 -34.60 -8.30
C SER A 311 -5.20 -33.57 -8.07
N ASN A 312 -6.08 -33.84 -7.11
CA ASN A 312 -7.10 -32.89 -6.71
C ASN A 312 -6.49 -31.74 -5.91
N MET A 313 -6.48 -30.55 -6.52
CA MET A 313 -5.82 -29.35 -6.00
C MET A 313 -6.53 -28.79 -4.78
N VAL A 314 -7.85 -28.97 -4.67
CA VAL A 314 -8.63 -28.54 -3.51
C VAL A 314 -8.26 -29.39 -2.29
N SER A 315 -8.16 -30.72 -2.44
CA SER A 315 -7.72 -31.58 -1.34
C SER A 315 -6.26 -31.36 -0.95
N ASP A 316 -5.43 -30.92 -1.90
CA ASP A 316 -4.03 -30.57 -1.68
C ASP A 316 -3.84 -29.15 -1.12
N GLY A 317 -4.93 -28.39 -0.91
CA GLY A 317 -4.89 -27.03 -0.36
C GLY A 317 -4.42 -25.96 -1.34
N VAL A 318 -4.28 -26.28 -2.63
CA VAL A 318 -3.86 -25.36 -3.69
C VAL A 318 -5.10 -24.75 -4.34
N VAL A 319 -5.51 -23.59 -3.84
CA VAL A 319 -6.72 -22.87 -4.26
C VAL A 319 -6.42 -21.42 -4.59
N GLU A 320 -7.22 -20.85 -5.50
CA GLU A 320 -7.07 -19.49 -6.00
C GLU A 320 -8.40 -18.72 -5.84
N PRO A 321 -8.39 -17.42 -5.53
CA PRO A 321 -9.60 -16.61 -5.53
C PRO A 321 -10.18 -16.47 -6.94
N LEU A 322 -11.50 -16.67 -7.07
CA LEU A 322 -12.24 -16.50 -8.32
C LEU A 322 -12.01 -15.12 -8.95
N ARG A 323 -11.97 -14.07 -8.13
CA ARG A 323 -11.78 -12.69 -8.58
C ARG A 323 -10.45 -12.51 -9.33
N ILE A 324 -9.37 -13.11 -8.84
CA ILE A 324 -8.05 -13.04 -9.47
C ILE A 324 -8.09 -13.70 -10.83
N THR A 325 -8.61 -14.93 -10.92
CA THR A 325 -8.71 -15.65 -12.19
C THR A 325 -9.56 -14.88 -13.21
N ARG A 326 -10.68 -14.29 -12.78
CA ARG A 326 -11.54 -13.45 -13.64
C ARG A 326 -10.78 -12.23 -14.18
N GLN A 327 -10.05 -11.54 -13.32
CA GLN A 327 -9.26 -10.37 -13.70
C GLN A 327 -8.11 -10.72 -14.64
N VAL A 328 -7.42 -11.85 -14.40
CA VAL A 328 -6.34 -12.35 -15.25
C VAL A 328 -6.87 -12.65 -16.66
N LEU A 329 -8.00 -13.35 -16.78
CA LEU A 329 -8.60 -13.68 -18.08
C LEU A 329 -9.05 -12.41 -18.83
N ALA A 330 -9.71 -11.49 -18.13
CA ALA A 330 -10.15 -10.23 -18.72
C ALA A 330 -8.96 -9.39 -19.22
N GLY A 331 -7.95 -9.19 -18.37
CA GLY A 331 -6.77 -8.38 -18.70
C GLY A 331 -5.92 -8.99 -19.81
N ALA A 332 -5.69 -10.31 -19.79
CA ALA A 332 -4.97 -10.99 -20.86
C ALA A 332 -5.69 -10.87 -22.21
N THR A 333 -7.02 -11.00 -22.21
CA THR A 333 -7.84 -10.87 -23.42
C THR A 333 -7.81 -9.43 -23.95
N GLU A 334 -7.95 -8.43 -23.07
CA GLU A 334 -7.88 -7.02 -23.45
C GLU A 334 -6.52 -6.64 -24.02
N ALA A 335 -5.43 -7.12 -23.42
CA ALA A 335 -4.08 -6.90 -23.93
C ALA A 335 -3.90 -7.54 -25.33
N ALA A 336 -4.34 -8.79 -25.51
CA ALA A 336 -4.28 -9.46 -26.82
C ALA A 336 -5.09 -8.71 -27.89
N LEU A 337 -6.32 -8.29 -27.56
CA LEU A 337 -7.17 -7.50 -28.46
C LEU A 337 -6.55 -6.14 -28.80
N SER A 338 -5.88 -5.50 -27.84
CA SER A 338 -5.22 -4.21 -28.07
C SER A 338 -4.13 -4.31 -29.11
N VAL A 339 -3.34 -5.40 -29.10
CA VAL A 339 -2.32 -5.66 -30.12
C VAL A 339 -2.96 -6.04 -31.45
N LEU A 340 -3.95 -6.93 -31.45
CA LEU A 340 -4.61 -7.41 -32.66
C LEU A 340 -5.40 -6.33 -33.41
N ARG A 341 -5.80 -5.24 -32.74
CA ARG A 341 -6.47 -4.08 -33.35
C ARG A 341 -5.53 -3.12 -34.06
N ILE A 342 -4.22 -3.28 -33.92
CA ILE A 342 -3.25 -2.42 -34.58
C ILE A 342 -3.10 -2.93 -36.01
N ASP A 343 -3.74 -2.24 -36.95
CA ASP A 343 -3.67 -2.57 -38.38
C ASP A 343 -2.35 -2.11 -39.02
N ASP A 344 -1.85 -0.94 -38.58
CA ASP A 344 -0.61 -0.34 -39.07
C ASP A 344 0.16 0.30 -37.92
N VAL A 345 1.48 0.19 -37.99
CA VAL A 345 2.39 0.93 -37.11
C VAL A 345 3.13 1.96 -37.97
N LEU A 346 3.26 3.18 -37.47
CA LEU A 346 3.95 4.26 -38.18
C LEU A 346 5.19 4.63 -37.41
N TRP A 347 6.35 4.39 -38.01
CA TRP A 347 7.64 4.74 -37.44
C TRP A 347 7.93 6.20 -37.76
N ALA A 348 7.69 7.09 -36.81
CA ALA A 348 8.17 8.46 -36.91
C ALA A 348 9.69 8.45 -36.76
N LYS A 349 10.43 8.58 -37.87
CA LYS A 349 11.82 9.03 -37.82
C LYS A 349 11.79 10.52 -37.46
N GLN A 350 11.88 10.83 -36.17
CA GLN A 350 12.30 12.16 -35.76
C GLN A 350 13.81 12.23 -36.03
N ASP A 351 14.19 12.74 -37.20
CA ASP A 351 15.52 13.30 -37.34
C ASP A 351 15.66 14.40 -36.28
N PRO A 352 16.75 14.44 -35.50
CA PRO A 352 16.94 15.47 -34.49
C PRO A 352 17.07 16.82 -35.18
N THR A 353 15.94 17.52 -35.31
CA THR A 353 15.93 18.93 -35.70
C THR A 353 16.61 19.68 -34.56
N ALA A 354 17.82 20.17 -34.80
CA ALA A 354 18.44 21.14 -33.91
C ALA A 354 17.46 22.33 -33.76
N PRO A 355 17.18 22.80 -32.55
CA PRO A 355 16.33 23.97 -32.38
C PRO A 355 17.00 25.15 -33.08
N ASP A 356 16.27 25.82 -33.98
CA ASP A 356 16.71 27.08 -34.57
C ASP A 356 16.91 28.09 -33.43
N LEU A 357 18.17 28.32 -33.08
CA LEU A 357 18.57 29.36 -32.15
C LEU A 357 18.41 30.71 -32.85
N PRO A 358 17.67 31.67 -32.27
CA PRO A 358 17.51 32.97 -32.89
C PRO A 358 18.79 33.79 -32.73
N GLY A 359 19.43 34.10 -33.86
CA GLY A 359 20.25 35.30 -34.06
C GLY A 359 21.71 35.23 -33.60
N GLY A 360 22.62 35.21 -34.57
CA GLY A 360 24.00 35.66 -34.40
C GLY A 360 24.42 36.38 -35.68
N ASP A 361 24.47 37.71 -35.63
CA ASP A 361 25.06 38.57 -36.66
C ASP A 361 26.49 38.09 -36.96
N GLU A 362 26.71 37.56 -38.16
CA GLU A 362 28.06 37.46 -38.72
C GLU A 362 28.34 38.73 -39.51
N THR A 363 29.08 39.63 -38.87
CA THR A 363 29.77 40.75 -39.50
C THR A 363 30.69 40.24 -40.60
N GLU A 364 30.35 40.56 -41.85
CA GLU A 364 31.27 40.48 -42.99
C GLU A 364 32.49 41.38 -42.73
N THR A 365 33.66 40.77 -42.57
CA THR A 365 34.95 41.42 -42.83
C THR A 365 35.71 40.60 -43.84
N GLY A 366 35.82 41.12 -45.06
CA GLY A 366 36.73 40.64 -46.08
C GLY A 366 36.92 41.69 -47.17
N PRO A 367 38.16 42.12 -47.48
CA PRO A 367 38.46 43.07 -48.57
C PRO A 367 38.36 42.45 -49.97
#